data_AF-A0A947S870-F1
#
_entry.id   AF-A0A947S870-F1
#
_cell.length_a   1.000
_cell.length_b   1.000
_cell.length_c   1.000
_cell.angle_alpha   90.00
_cell.angle_beta   90.00
_cell.angle_gamma   90.00
#
_symmetry.space_group_name_H-M   'P 1'
#
loop_
_entity.id
_entity.type
_entity.pdbx_description
1 polymer ?
#
loop_
_entity_poly.entity_id
_entity_poly.type
_entity_poly.pdbx_seq_one_letter_code
_entity_poly.pdbx_strand_id
1 'polypeptide(L)'
;MGRIIKIILISIILFSFVAPTVQAADEVKVYFFYGDGCPHCASEEQYLNKLKIEYPGLEIKSFEIWHNKANLNLLKKIGEEMNVDVSGIPFTIIGEKTFSGYLNEQTTGKEIELQVERCLALNCPDPVGDVISNQQQENNQKETGSNNDSLEKLSLPIFGEVELKNISLPILTIMIGALDGFNPCAMWVLLFLISLLLNMGDRRRMWILGGAFILASGAVYFMFMAAWLNILLFLGFIIWIRVLIGLVALGSGIYNLKEYKKNKDAACKVIKPEKRQRTFAKLKAITQNKKFIIALFGIILLAVAVNLVELVCSAGFPAVYTHILTLSDLSPLSYYLYIFLYIFIFMLDDMLVFVIAMITLRATGITAKYTRFSYLIGGILMIVLGLLLLLKPGWLMFG
;
A
#
# COMPACT_ATOMS: atom_id res chain seq x y z
N MET A 1 -46.02 -77.32 15.90
CA MET A 1 -45.29 -76.11 16.35
C MET A 1 -43.90 -75.93 15.70
N GLY A 2 -43.09 -76.99 15.53
CA GLY A 2 -41.71 -76.85 15.03
C GLY A 2 -41.51 -76.46 13.55
N ARG A 3 -42.47 -76.73 12.65
CA ARG A 3 -42.36 -76.37 11.22
C ARG A 3 -42.56 -74.87 10.96
N ILE A 4 -43.51 -74.25 11.67
CA ILE A 4 -43.80 -72.81 11.53
C ILE A 4 -42.64 -71.97 12.11
N ILE A 5 -42.07 -72.40 13.24
CA ILE A 5 -40.90 -71.75 13.84
C ILE A 5 -39.70 -71.81 12.88
N LYS A 6 -39.46 -72.93 12.18
CA LYS A 6 -38.39 -73.01 11.18
C LYS A 6 -38.60 -72.08 9.99
N ILE A 7 -39.84 -71.90 9.52
CA ILE A 7 -40.13 -70.99 8.40
C ILE A 7 -39.95 -69.54 8.83
N ILE A 8 -40.36 -69.18 10.05
CA ILE A 8 -40.13 -67.84 10.62
C ILE A 8 -38.64 -67.58 10.82
N LEU A 9 -37.88 -68.56 11.32
CA LEU A 9 -36.43 -68.43 11.50
C LEU A 9 -35.71 -68.25 10.14
N ILE A 10 -36.10 -69.03 9.13
CA ILE A 10 -35.51 -68.95 7.79
C ILE A 10 -35.90 -67.61 7.13
N SER A 11 -37.12 -67.12 7.32
CA SER A 11 -37.56 -65.82 6.79
C SER A 11 -36.85 -64.64 7.48
N ILE A 12 -36.56 -64.74 8.78
CA ILE A 12 -35.79 -63.72 9.52
C ILE A 12 -34.33 -63.74 9.08
N ILE A 13 -33.73 -64.92 8.89
CA ILE A 13 -32.35 -65.06 8.41
C ILE A 13 -32.21 -64.57 6.95
N LEU A 14 -33.21 -64.80 6.10
CA LEU A 14 -33.22 -64.29 4.72
C LEU A 14 -33.38 -62.76 4.68
N PHE A 15 -34.14 -62.18 5.62
CA PHE A 15 -34.33 -60.73 5.71
C PHE A 15 -33.11 -60.01 6.32
N SER A 16 -32.33 -60.67 7.18
CA SER A 16 -31.07 -60.13 7.70
C SER A 16 -29.91 -60.09 6.69
N PHE A 17 -30.03 -60.75 5.54
CA PHE A 17 -29.00 -60.73 4.50
C PHE A 17 -29.18 -59.65 3.42
N VAL A 18 -30.25 -58.85 3.50
CA VAL A 18 -30.44 -57.65 2.68
C VAL A 18 -30.18 -56.42 3.53
N ALA A 19 -28.95 -56.30 4.04
CA ALA A 19 -28.47 -54.99 4.47
C ALA A 19 -28.23 -54.15 3.20
N PRO A 20 -28.81 -52.95 3.07
CA PRO A 20 -28.36 -52.03 2.03
C PRO A 20 -26.86 -51.81 2.27
N THR A 21 -26.04 -52.13 1.28
CA THR A 21 -24.65 -51.69 1.24
C THR A 21 -24.70 -50.18 1.14
N VAL A 22 -24.63 -49.49 2.29
CA VAL A 22 -24.36 -48.06 2.33
C VAL A 22 -22.91 -47.93 1.86
N GLN A 23 -22.74 -47.69 0.57
CA GLN A 23 -21.49 -47.21 0.01
C GLN A 23 -21.15 -45.94 0.81
N ALA A 24 -20.02 -45.94 1.52
CA ALA A 24 -19.52 -44.73 2.15
C ALA A 24 -19.46 -43.66 1.05
N ALA A 25 -20.20 -42.56 1.21
CA ALA A 25 -20.13 -41.47 0.25
C ALA A 25 -18.70 -40.93 0.30
N ASP A 26 -18.01 -40.94 -0.84
CA ASP A 26 -16.67 -40.36 -0.94
C ASP A 26 -16.74 -38.88 -0.56
N GLU A 27 -15.98 -38.48 0.46
CA GLU A 27 -16.01 -37.15 1.04
C GLU A 27 -15.13 -36.21 0.22
N VAL A 28 -15.72 -35.16 -0.35
CA VAL A 28 -14.99 -34.15 -1.13
C VAL A 28 -14.61 -32.99 -0.22
N LYS A 29 -13.33 -32.66 -0.19
CA LYS A 29 -12.80 -31.54 0.59
C LYS A 29 -12.67 -30.29 -0.26
N VAL A 30 -13.17 -29.19 0.28
CA VAL A 30 -13.00 -27.83 -0.26
C VAL A 30 -12.09 -27.07 0.69
N TYR A 31 -10.94 -26.62 0.19
CA TYR A 31 -10.03 -25.79 0.96
C TYR A 31 -10.25 -24.34 0.58
N PHE A 32 -10.74 -23.55 1.54
CA PHE A 32 -11.14 -22.15 1.36
C PHE A 32 -10.22 -21.23 2.14
N PHE A 33 -9.40 -20.44 1.45
CA PHE A 33 -8.51 -19.47 2.06
C PHE A 33 -9.10 -18.06 1.94
N TYR A 34 -9.18 -17.36 3.07
CA TYR A 34 -9.87 -16.08 3.18
C TYR A 34 -9.15 -15.10 4.10
N GLY A 35 -9.57 -13.83 4.06
CA GLY A 35 -9.09 -12.79 4.95
C GLY A 35 -10.23 -12.14 5.73
N ASP A 36 -10.01 -11.87 7.02
CA ASP A 36 -11.02 -11.24 7.88
C ASP A 36 -11.38 -9.82 7.42
N GLY A 37 -12.62 -9.62 6.97
CA GLY A 37 -13.11 -8.34 6.43
C GLY A 37 -13.09 -8.24 4.91
N CYS A 38 -12.74 -9.31 4.20
CA CYS A 38 -12.83 -9.44 2.75
C CYS A 38 -14.30 -9.64 2.29
N PRO A 39 -14.92 -8.70 1.54
CA PRO A 39 -16.34 -8.80 1.14
C PRO A 39 -16.63 -9.97 0.19
N HIS A 40 -15.70 -10.24 -0.74
CA HIS A 40 -15.82 -11.36 -1.68
C HIS A 40 -15.69 -12.71 -0.98
N CYS A 41 -14.84 -12.79 0.04
CA CYS A 41 -14.67 -13.98 0.86
C CYS A 41 -15.93 -14.27 1.68
N ALA A 42 -16.54 -13.25 2.30
CA ALA A 42 -17.81 -13.42 3.00
C ALA A 42 -18.94 -13.90 2.06
N SER A 43 -18.95 -13.42 0.81
CA SER A 43 -19.92 -13.84 -0.19
C SER A 43 -19.73 -15.30 -0.62
N GLU A 44 -18.48 -15.74 -0.80
CA GLU A 44 -18.17 -17.13 -1.11
C GLU A 44 -18.43 -18.06 0.08
N GLU A 45 -18.08 -17.65 1.30
CA GLU A 45 -18.34 -18.43 2.52
C GLU A 45 -19.84 -18.69 2.70
N GLN A 46 -20.68 -17.67 2.46
CA GLN A 46 -22.13 -17.85 2.48
C GLN A 46 -22.60 -18.86 1.42
N TYR A 47 -22.02 -18.82 0.23
CA TYR A 47 -22.36 -19.75 -0.85
C TYR A 47 -21.90 -21.18 -0.53
N LEU A 48 -20.66 -21.36 -0.07
CA LEU A 48 -20.12 -22.67 0.33
C LEU A 48 -20.94 -23.29 1.47
N ASN A 49 -21.40 -22.48 2.43
CA ASN A 49 -22.29 -22.95 3.49
C ASN A 49 -23.66 -23.44 2.96
N LYS A 50 -24.22 -22.79 1.94
CA LYS A 50 -25.41 -23.31 1.23
C LYS A 50 -25.10 -24.62 0.52
N LEU A 51 -23.96 -24.67 -0.17
CA LEU A 51 -23.52 -25.83 -0.94
C LEU A 51 -23.31 -27.07 -0.05
N LYS A 52 -22.79 -26.90 1.16
CA LYS A 52 -22.64 -27.96 2.15
C LYS A 52 -23.97 -28.57 2.61
N ILE A 53 -25.06 -27.80 2.60
CA ILE A 53 -26.40 -28.29 2.92
C ILE A 53 -26.95 -29.15 1.77
N GLU A 54 -26.69 -28.74 0.53
CA GLU A 54 -27.14 -29.42 -0.68
C GLU A 54 -26.35 -30.70 -0.97
N TYR A 55 -25.04 -30.69 -0.67
CA TYR A 55 -24.12 -31.80 -0.86
C TYR A 55 -23.56 -32.27 0.49
N PRO A 56 -24.20 -33.22 1.19
CA PRO A 56 -23.78 -33.65 2.53
C PRO A 56 -22.43 -34.39 2.56
N GLY A 57 -21.90 -34.82 1.40
CA GLY A 57 -20.55 -35.36 1.25
C GLY A 57 -19.45 -34.30 1.13
N LEU A 58 -19.77 -33.02 1.37
CA LEU A 58 -18.84 -31.90 1.26
C LEU A 58 -18.25 -31.51 2.63
N GLU A 59 -16.93 -31.61 2.76
CA GLU A 59 -16.17 -31.06 3.89
C GLU A 59 -15.55 -29.73 3.46
N ILE A 60 -15.88 -28.64 4.16
CA ILE A 60 -15.25 -27.33 3.93
C ILE A 60 -14.22 -27.08 5.02
N LYS A 61 -12.98 -26.85 4.61
CA LYS A 61 -11.86 -26.45 5.47
C LYS A 61 -11.48 -25.01 5.19
N SER A 62 -11.80 -24.14 6.13
CA SER A 62 -11.57 -22.70 5.99
C SER A 62 -10.29 -22.26 6.71
N PHE A 63 -9.47 -21.45 6.05
CA PHE A 63 -8.18 -20.96 6.54
C PHE A 63 -8.11 -19.44 6.40
N GLU A 64 -8.18 -18.73 7.52
CA GLU A 64 -7.93 -17.29 7.57
C GLU A 64 -6.43 -17.04 7.32
N ILE A 65 -6.03 -16.08 6.48
CA ILE A 65 -4.62 -15.86 6.11
C ILE A 65 -4.07 -14.45 6.41
N TRP A 66 -4.89 -13.46 6.76
CA TRP A 66 -4.41 -12.11 7.07
C TRP A 66 -3.85 -11.99 8.48
N HIS A 67 -4.44 -12.72 9.42
CA HIS A 67 -4.06 -12.71 10.83
C HIS A 67 -3.44 -14.03 11.28
N ASN A 68 -3.55 -15.10 10.49
CA ASN A 68 -2.91 -16.38 10.77
C ASN A 68 -1.77 -16.69 9.77
N LYS A 69 -0.54 -16.45 10.24
CA LYS A 69 0.71 -16.72 9.48
C LYS A 69 0.88 -18.19 9.11
N ALA A 70 0.44 -19.13 9.94
CA ALA A 70 0.59 -20.55 9.66
C ALA A 70 -0.26 -20.96 8.45
N ASN A 71 -1.48 -20.45 8.38
CA ASN A 71 -2.39 -20.65 7.25
C ASN A 71 -1.89 -19.96 5.98
N LEU A 72 -1.33 -18.75 6.10
CA LEU A 72 -0.72 -18.07 4.96
C LEU A 72 0.47 -18.87 4.38
N ASN A 73 1.31 -19.41 5.26
CA ASN A 73 2.44 -20.25 4.84
C ASN A 73 1.96 -21.57 4.22
N LEU A 74 0.88 -22.15 4.73
CA LEU A 74 0.24 -23.31 4.13
C LEU A 74 -0.25 -22.99 2.70
N LEU A 75 -0.93 -21.86 2.50
CA LEU A 75 -1.38 -21.43 1.16
C LEU A 75 -0.22 -21.26 0.18
N LYS A 76 0.89 -20.64 0.63
CA LYS A 76 2.09 -20.48 -0.20
C LYS A 76 2.70 -21.82 -0.61
N LYS A 77 2.86 -22.74 0.34
CA LYS A 77 3.40 -24.09 0.09
C LYS A 77 2.52 -24.86 -0.91
N ILE A 78 1.20 -24.74 -0.78
CA ILE A 78 0.25 -25.32 -1.73
C ILE A 78 0.40 -24.68 -3.12
N GLY A 79 0.57 -23.34 -3.18
CA GLY A 79 0.80 -22.61 -4.42
C GLY A 79 2.07 -23.07 -5.16
N GLU A 80 3.15 -23.31 -4.42
CA GLU A 80 4.41 -23.85 -4.95
C GLU A 80 4.25 -25.28 -5.47
N GLU A 81 3.66 -26.18 -4.68
CA GLU A 81 3.49 -27.60 -5.04
C GLU A 81 2.60 -27.77 -6.27
N MET A 82 1.52 -26.97 -6.38
CA MET A 82 0.61 -27.00 -7.51
C MET A 82 1.01 -26.07 -8.66
N ASN A 83 2.08 -25.29 -8.49
CA ASN A 83 2.56 -24.29 -9.45
C ASN A 83 1.46 -23.30 -9.90
N VAL A 84 0.75 -22.72 -8.93
CA VAL A 84 -0.35 -21.77 -9.14
C VAL A 84 -0.10 -20.45 -8.40
N ASP A 85 -0.56 -19.36 -8.99
CA ASP A 85 -0.52 -18.04 -8.34
C ASP A 85 -1.60 -17.94 -7.26
N VAL A 86 -1.18 -17.71 -6.02
CA VAL A 86 -2.02 -17.59 -4.82
C VAL A 86 -2.14 -16.15 -4.30
N SER A 87 -1.81 -15.15 -5.14
CA SER A 87 -1.77 -13.73 -4.73
C SER A 87 -3.15 -13.12 -4.45
N GLY A 88 -4.24 -13.75 -4.90
CA GLY A 88 -5.62 -13.24 -4.77
C GLY A 88 -6.51 -14.08 -3.86
N ILE A 89 -7.32 -13.42 -3.02
CA ILE A 89 -8.35 -14.06 -2.19
C ILE A 89 -9.78 -13.56 -2.54
N PRO A 90 -10.84 -14.34 -2.24
CA PRO A 90 -10.80 -15.71 -1.71
C PRO A 90 -10.11 -16.69 -2.66
N PHE A 91 -9.45 -17.70 -2.10
CA PHE A 91 -8.76 -18.73 -2.89
C PHE A 91 -9.29 -20.10 -2.51
N THR A 92 -9.87 -20.81 -3.47
CA THR A 92 -10.58 -22.06 -3.24
C THR A 92 -9.98 -23.19 -4.06
N ILE A 93 -9.78 -24.35 -3.43
CA ILE A 93 -9.17 -25.53 -4.06
C ILE A 93 -10.10 -26.71 -3.88
N ILE A 94 -10.41 -27.37 -5.00
CA ILE A 94 -11.27 -28.57 -5.05
C ILE A 94 -10.59 -29.57 -5.99
N GLY A 95 -10.03 -30.61 -5.39
CA GLY A 95 -9.14 -31.53 -6.09
C GLY A 95 -7.94 -30.79 -6.69
N GLU A 96 -7.75 -30.91 -8.01
CA GLU A 96 -6.67 -30.22 -8.74
C GLU A 96 -7.08 -28.84 -9.28
N LYS A 97 -8.38 -28.47 -9.22
CA LYS A 97 -8.84 -27.18 -9.75
C LYS A 97 -8.80 -26.10 -8.67
N THR A 98 -8.27 -24.94 -9.05
CA THR A 98 -8.18 -23.75 -8.22
C THR A 98 -9.10 -22.64 -8.73
N PHE A 99 -9.54 -21.80 -7.81
CA PHE A 99 -10.38 -20.63 -8.07
C PHE A 99 -9.79 -19.44 -7.30
N SER A 100 -9.47 -18.36 -8.01
CA SER A 100 -8.99 -17.12 -7.40
C SER A 100 -10.04 -16.02 -7.58
N GLY A 101 -10.53 -15.51 -6.46
CA GLY A 101 -11.60 -14.53 -6.39
C GLY A 101 -13.01 -15.14 -6.53
N TYR A 102 -14.01 -14.38 -6.10
CA TYR A 102 -15.41 -14.78 -6.18
C TYR A 102 -16.29 -13.60 -6.61
N LEU A 103 -16.98 -13.77 -7.75
CA LEU A 103 -17.83 -12.74 -8.32
C LEU A 103 -19.29 -12.85 -7.84
N ASN A 104 -19.94 -13.98 -8.11
CA ASN A 104 -21.32 -14.28 -7.68
C ASN A 104 -21.65 -15.78 -7.86
N GLU A 105 -22.84 -16.18 -7.37
CA GLU A 105 -23.32 -17.56 -7.43
C GLU A 105 -23.50 -18.07 -8.88
N GLN A 106 -23.88 -17.19 -9.82
CA GLN A 106 -24.20 -17.56 -11.21
C GLN A 106 -22.96 -17.78 -12.08
N THR A 107 -21.81 -17.22 -11.71
CA THR A 107 -20.54 -17.36 -12.44
C THR A 107 -19.58 -18.29 -11.70
N THR A 108 -18.79 -17.74 -10.77
CA THR A 108 -17.75 -18.48 -10.05
C THR A 108 -18.37 -19.55 -9.15
N GLY A 109 -19.50 -19.23 -8.50
CA GLY A 109 -20.22 -20.20 -7.68
C GLY A 109 -20.67 -21.43 -8.47
N LYS A 110 -21.15 -21.25 -9.71
CA LYS A 110 -21.56 -22.37 -10.56
C LYS A 110 -20.37 -23.22 -11.01
N GLU A 111 -19.21 -22.62 -11.24
CA GLU A 111 -18.00 -23.39 -11.55
C GLU A 111 -17.48 -24.20 -10.35
N ILE A 112 -17.58 -23.64 -9.15
CA ILE A 112 -17.24 -24.31 -7.89
C ILE A 112 -18.17 -25.51 -7.69
N GLU A 113 -19.48 -25.30 -7.81
CA GLU A 113 -20.49 -26.37 -7.70
C GLU A 113 -20.25 -27.48 -8.73
N LEU A 114 -19.98 -27.13 -9.99
CA LEU A 114 -19.70 -28.11 -11.04
C LEU A 114 -18.47 -28.96 -10.71
N GLN A 115 -17.45 -28.40 -10.06
CA GLN A 115 -16.31 -29.18 -9.60
C GLN A 115 -16.64 -30.07 -8.41
N VAL A 116 -17.46 -29.59 -7.47
CA VAL A 116 -17.94 -30.42 -6.35
C VAL A 116 -18.71 -31.63 -6.90
N GLU A 117 -19.67 -31.42 -7.80
CA GLU A 117 -20.42 -32.49 -8.47
C GLU A 117 -19.49 -33.49 -9.15
N ARG A 118 -18.49 -32.98 -9.90
CA ARG A 118 -17.51 -33.82 -10.61
C ARG A 118 -16.69 -34.65 -9.63
N CYS A 119 -16.21 -34.06 -8.55
CA CYS A 119 -15.38 -34.76 -7.57
C CYS A 119 -16.17 -35.77 -6.75
N LEU A 120 -17.45 -35.51 -6.46
CA LEU A 120 -18.33 -36.48 -5.83
C LEU A 120 -18.63 -37.68 -6.75
N ALA A 121 -18.67 -37.47 -8.08
CA ALA A 121 -18.97 -38.52 -9.04
C ALA A 121 -17.73 -39.37 -9.44
N LEU A 122 -16.54 -38.77 -9.50
CA LEU A 122 -15.34 -39.39 -10.06
C LEU A 122 -14.20 -39.61 -9.05
N ASN A 123 -14.38 -39.19 -7.79
CA ASN A 123 -13.39 -39.20 -6.73
C ASN A 123 -12.08 -38.46 -7.12
N CYS A 124 -11.98 -37.19 -6.75
CA CYS A 124 -10.82 -36.37 -7.08
C CYS A 124 -9.63 -36.64 -6.15
N PRO A 125 -8.38 -36.52 -6.65
CA PRO A 125 -7.20 -36.51 -5.79
C PRO A 125 -7.23 -35.28 -4.86
N ASP A 126 -6.66 -35.41 -3.67
CA ASP A 126 -6.61 -34.37 -2.63
C ASP A 126 -5.16 -33.89 -2.41
N PRO A 127 -4.58 -33.11 -3.34
CA PRO A 127 -3.17 -32.68 -3.25
C PRO A 127 -2.90 -31.82 -2.02
N VAL A 128 -3.92 -31.10 -1.52
CA VAL A 128 -3.81 -30.26 -0.33
C VAL A 128 -3.78 -31.09 0.95
N GLY A 129 -4.54 -32.19 1.00
CA GLY A 129 -4.57 -33.11 2.14
C GLY A 129 -3.20 -33.71 2.44
N ASP A 130 -2.43 -34.03 1.40
CA ASP A 130 -1.06 -34.55 1.52
C ASP A 130 -0.11 -33.49 2.12
N VAL A 131 -0.23 -32.23 1.69
CA VAL A 131 0.60 -31.11 2.20
C VAL A 131 0.32 -30.85 3.68
N ILE A 132 -0.95 -30.85 4.10
CA ILE A 132 -1.35 -30.62 5.50
C ILE A 132 -0.89 -31.77 6.40
N SER A 133 -1.00 -33.02 5.93
CA SER A 133 -0.58 -34.20 6.70
C SER A 133 0.93 -34.22 6.94
N ASN A 134 1.72 -33.81 5.95
CA ASN A 134 3.19 -33.72 6.07
C ASN A 134 3.64 -32.61 7.04
N GLN A 135 2.92 -31.49 7.15
CA GLN A 135 3.24 -30.43 8.13
C GLN A 135 2.96 -30.85 9.58
N GLN A 136 1.95 -31.68 9.83
CA GLN A 136 1.65 -32.16 11.20
C GLN A 136 2.73 -33.11 11.73
N GLN A 137 3.46 -33.82 10.86
CA GLN A 137 4.57 -34.69 11.24
C GLN A 137 5.84 -33.89 11.59
N GLU A 138 6.11 -32.77 10.91
CA GLU A 138 7.26 -31.91 11.20
C GLU A 138 7.11 -31.11 12.51
N ASN A 139 5.88 -30.76 12.90
CA ASN A 139 5.61 -30.00 14.13
C ASN A 139 5.77 -30.81 15.42
N ASN A 140 5.69 -32.15 15.38
CA ASN A 140 5.91 -32.99 16.57
C ASN A 140 7.39 -33.17 16.96
N GLN A 141 8.34 -32.62 16.18
CA GLN A 141 9.78 -32.72 16.46
C GLN A 141 10.48 -31.37 16.72
N LYS A 142 9.76 -30.24 16.72
CA LYS A 142 10.35 -28.90 16.91
C LYS A 142 9.79 -28.16 18.14
N GLU A 143 9.98 -28.71 19.33
CA GLU A 143 10.00 -27.95 20.59
C GLU A 143 11.43 -27.79 21.12
N THR A 144 12.36 -27.29 20.32
CA THR A 144 13.52 -26.51 20.83
C THR A 144 14.24 -25.84 19.66
N GLY A 145 14.32 -24.52 19.68
CA GLY A 145 15.25 -23.77 18.84
C GLY A 145 14.60 -22.73 17.92
N SER A 146 14.72 -21.47 18.33
CA SER A 146 14.63 -20.28 17.47
C SER A 146 15.42 -20.48 16.18
N ASN A 147 14.81 -20.21 15.03
CA ASN A 147 15.30 -19.18 14.12
C ASN A 147 14.33 -18.90 12.97
N ASN A 148 14.24 -17.60 12.68
CA ASN A 148 13.65 -16.96 11.52
C ASN A 148 14.05 -17.64 10.21
N ASP A 149 13.06 -18.02 9.38
CA ASP A 149 13.20 -17.96 7.93
C ASP A 149 11.88 -18.24 7.20
N SER A 150 11.41 -17.30 6.37
CA SER A 150 10.61 -17.50 5.14
C SER A 150 10.03 -16.17 4.63
N LEU A 151 10.90 -15.27 4.18
CA LEU A 151 10.56 -14.12 3.33
C LEU A 151 11.14 -14.37 1.94
N GLU A 152 10.42 -15.12 1.12
CA GLU A 152 10.83 -15.37 -0.26
C GLU A 152 9.95 -14.60 -1.25
N LYS A 153 10.61 -13.60 -1.84
CA LYS A 153 10.46 -13.05 -3.20
C LYS A 153 9.24 -12.15 -3.47
N LEU A 154 9.54 -10.89 -3.80
CA LEU A 154 8.62 -9.92 -4.39
C LEU A 154 9.24 -9.42 -5.71
N SER A 155 8.52 -9.53 -6.82
CA SER A 155 8.97 -9.16 -8.15
C SER A 155 8.69 -7.67 -8.44
N LEU A 156 9.73 -6.91 -8.80
CA LEU A 156 9.61 -5.50 -9.18
C LEU A 156 9.83 -5.30 -10.70
N PRO A 157 8.98 -4.52 -11.39
CA PRO A 157 8.86 -4.49 -12.86
C PRO A 157 10.05 -3.86 -13.62
N ILE A 158 11.11 -3.43 -12.94
CA ILE A 158 12.30 -2.80 -13.56
C ILE A 158 13.60 -3.50 -13.15
N PHE A 159 13.64 -4.18 -12.00
CA PHE A 159 14.87 -4.75 -11.42
C PHE A 159 14.93 -6.28 -11.43
N GLY A 160 13.89 -6.97 -11.89
CA GLY A 160 13.83 -8.44 -11.83
C GLY A 160 13.59 -8.96 -10.41
N GLU A 161 13.75 -10.27 -10.22
CA GLU A 161 13.57 -10.94 -8.92
C GLU A 161 14.68 -10.49 -7.95
N VAL A 162 14.30 -9.72 -6.92
CA VAL A 162 15.22 -9.35 -5.84
C VAL A 162 14.76 -10.06 -4.57
N GLU A 163 15.59 -10.97 -4.08
CA GLU A 163 15.38 -11.62 -2.79
C GLU A 163 15.41 -10.58 -1.65
N LEU A 164 14.24 -10.29 -1.08
CA LEU A 164 14.08 -9.35 0.04
C LEU A 164 14.89 -9.76 1.29
N LYS A 165 15.40 -10.98 1.33
CA LYS A 165 16.24 -11.52 2.41
C LYS A 165 17.67 -10.94 2.46
N ASN A 166 18.17 -10.35 1.38
CA ASN A 166 19.50 -9.71 1.40
C ASN A 166 19.47 -8.24 1.85
N ILE A 167 18.27 -7.67 2.06
CA ILE A 167 18.11 -6.29 2.49
C ILE A 167 17.48 -6.30 3.88
N SER A 168 18.31 -6.04 4.90
CA SER A 168 17.81 -5.89 6.27
C SER A 168 16.77 -4.76 6.35
N LEU A 169 15.79 -4.87 7.25
CA LEU A 169 14.76 -3.84 7.45
C LEU A 169 15.34 -2.41 7.54
N PRO A 170 16.48 -2.14 8.20
CA PRO A 170 17.11 -0.83 8.16
C PRO A 170 17.54 -0.37 6.77
N ILE A 171 18.12 -1.25 5.95
CA ILE A 171 18.53 -0.91 4.57
C ILE A 171 17.30 -0.65 3.72
N LEU A 172 16.24 -1.47 3.86
CA LEU A 172 14.97 -1.26 3.18
C LEU A 172 14.36 0.10 3.55
N THR A 173 14.38 0.44 4.84
CA THR A 173 13.92 1.73 5.36
C THR A 173 14.67 2.89 4.71
N ILE A 174 16.00 2.79 4.62
CA ILE A 174 16.85 3.80 4.00
C ILE A 174 16.55 3.91 2.51
N MET A 175 16.43 2.78 1.80
CA MET A 175 16.16 2.79 0.37
C MET A 175 14.80 3.41 0.05
N ILE A 176 13.73 2.95 0.71
CA ILE A 176 12.39 3.47 0.44
C ILE A 176 12.28 4.93 0.88
N GLY A 177 12.78 5.27 2.08
CA GLY A 177 12.79 6.65 2.56
C GLY A 177 13.57 7.59 1.62
N ALA A 178 14.70 7.15 1.07
CA ALA A 178 15.47 7.95 0.12
C ALA A 178 14.71 8.11 -1.22
N LEU A 179 14.11 7.04 -1.74
CA LEU A 179 13.33 7.10 -2.97
C LEU A 179 12.11 8.04 -2.84
N ASP A 180 11.45 8.01 -1.68
CA ASP A 180 10.37 8.95 -1.35
C ASP A 180 10.88 10.39 -1.19
N GLY A 181 12.06 10.59 -0.59
CA GLY A 181 12.65 11.92 -0.39
C GLY A 181 12.91 12.68 -1.71
N PHE A 182 13.36 11.97 -2.75
CA PHE A 182 13.52 12.54 -4.10
C PHE A 182 12.18 12.78 -4.84
N ASN A 183 11.16 13.27 -4.14
CA ASN A 183 9.86 13.61 -4.69
C ASN A 183 9.90 14.98 -5.40
N PRO A 184 9.57 15.04 -6.70
CA PRO A 184 9.55 16.31 -7.42
C PRO A 184 8.55 17.32 -6.86
N CYS A 185 7.46 16.87 -6.21
CA CYS A 185 6.47 17.74 -5.56
C CYS A 185 7.12 18.55 -4.40
N ALA A 186 7.89 17.89 -3.53
CA ALA A 186 8.56 18.51 -2.39
C ALA A 186 9.70 19.45 -2.81
N MET A 187 10.56 19.01 -3.73
CA MET A 187 11.72 19.80 -4.15
C MET A 187 11.34 21.18 -4.72
N TRP A 188 10.26 21.30 -5.48
CA TRP A 188 9.83 22.60 -6.03
C TRP A 188 9.29 23.55 -4.95
N VAL A 189 8.57 23.01 -3.98
CA VAL A 189 8.08 23.79 -2.84
C VAL A 189 9.25 24.27 -2.00
N LEU A 190 10.23 23.40 -1.75
CA LEU A 190 11.42 23.77 -1.00
C LEU A 190 12.17 24.92 -1.70
N LEU A 191 12.36 24.84 -3.03
CA LEU A 191 12.97 25.92 -3.80
C LEU A 191 12.16 27.23 -3.73
N PHE A 192 10.83 27.15 -3.77
CA PHE A 192 9.97 28.31 -3.58
C PHE A 192 10.15 28.92 -2.18
N LEU A 193 10.16 28.09 -1.12
CA LEU A 193 10.39 28.52 0.24
C LEU A 193 11.77 29.19 0.38
N ILE A 194 12.82 28.56 -0.14
CA ILE A 194 14.18 29.12 -0.17
C ILE A 194 14.18 30.51 -0.84
N SER A 195 13.48 30.67 -1.97
CA SER A 195 13.41 31.96 -2.66
C SER A 195 12.74 33.07 -1.83
N LEU A 196 11.75 32.71 -1.01
CA LEU A 196 11.09 33.62 -0.07
C LEU A 196 12.03 33.97 1.09
N LEU A 197 12.75 32.98 1.62
CA LEU A 197 13.66 33.15 2.75
C LEU A 197 14.91 33.95 2.38
N LEU A 198 15.51 33.73 1.21
CA LEU A 198 16.76 34.41 0.79
C LEU A 198 16.62 35.93 0.67
N ASN A 199 15.41 36.44 0.43
CA ASN A 199 15.13 37.88 0.41
C ASN A 199 14.97 38.49 1.81
N MET A 200 15.10 37.67 2.86
CA MET A 200 15.02 38.09 4.26
C MET A 200 16.41 38.45 4.78
N GLY A 201 16.60 39.70 5.22
CA GLY A 201 17.91 40.18 5.69
C GLY A 201 18.40 39.55 7.01
N ASP A 202 17.51 38.94 7.80
CA ASP A 202 17.83 38.40 9.13
C ASP A 202 18.24 36.91 9.06
N ARG A 203 19.52 36.64 9.34
CA ARG A 203 20.10 35.29 9.29
C ARG A 203 19.40 34.32 10.22
N ARG A 204 19.15 34.72 11.47
CA ARG A 204 18.61 33.83 12.50
C ARG A 204 17.18 33.43 12.15
N ARG A 205 16.38 34.39 11.70
CA ARG A 205 14.98 34.13 11.30
C ARG A 205 14.88 33.14 10.16
N MET A 206 15.74 33.22 9.14
CA MET A 206 15.71 32.27 8.03
C MET A 206 15.96 30.83 8.47
N TRP A 207 16.97 30.60 9.32
CA TRP A 207 17.26 29.27 9.85
C TRP A 207 16.13 28.72 10.71
N ILE A 208 15.52 29.57 11.56
CA ILE A 208 14.39 29.13 12.39
C ILE A 208 13.18 28.81 11.52
N LEU A 209 12.87 29.64 10.52
CA LEU A 209 11.71 29.46 9.65
C LEU A 209 11.86 28.24 8.73
N GLY A 210 13.01 28.04 8.10
CA GLY A 210 13.27 26.85 7.29
C GLY A 210 13.39 25.57 8.13
N GLY A 211 14.03 25.64 9.30
CA GLY A 211 14.04 24.52 10.24
C GLY A 211 12.65 24.15 10.74
N ALA A 212 11.79 25.15 11.01
CA ALA A 212 10.40 24.92 11.38
C ALA A 212 9.59 24.29 10.25
N PHE A 213 9.84 24.64 8.98
CA PHE A 213 9.23 23.97 7.83
C PHE A 213 9.60 22.49 7.80
N ILE A 214 10.90 22.16 7.81
CA ILE A 214 11.39 20.78 7.75
C ILE A 214 10.87 19.95 8.94
N LEU A 215 10.92 20.51 10.15
CA LEU A 215 10.42 19.83 11.34
C LEU A 215 8.91 19.61 11.29
N ALA A 216 8.14 20.61 10.85
CA ALA A 216 6.69 20.49 10.68
C ALA A 216 6.34 19.46 9.61
N SER A 217 7.06 19.44 8.48
CA SER A 217 6.89 18.44 7.43
C SER A 217 7.10 17.02 7.97
N GLY A 218 8.26 16.76 8.59
CA GLY A 218 8.55 15.45 9.17
C GLY A 218 7.54 15.02 10.24
N ALA A 219 7.07 15.96 11.08
CA ALA A 219 6.07 15.67 12.11
C ALA A 219 4.69 15.34 11.52
N VAL A 220 4.26 16.07 10.49
CA VAL A 220 3.00 15.82 9.78
C VAL A 220 3.06 14.47 9.08
N TYR A 221 4.15 14.18 8.36
CA TYR A 221 4.35 12.90 7.70
C TYR A 221 4.37 11.73 8.70
N PHE A 222 5.04 11.91 9.84
CA PHE A 222 5.05 10.93 10.93
C PHE A 222 3.65 10.67 11.46
N MET A 223 2.89 11.72 11.73
CA MET A 223 1.51 11.60 12.18
C MET A 223 0.64 10.85 11.17
N PHE A 224 0.83 11.09 9.87
CA PHE A 224 0.13 10.34 8.82
C PHE A 224 0.50 8.86 8.80
N MET A 225 1.79 8.52 8.79
CA MET A 225 2.24 7.12 8.79
C MET A 225 1.87 6.37 10.08
N ALA A 226 1.91 7.07 11.22
CA ALA A 226 1.51 6.51 12.52
C ALA A 226 0.00 6.25 12.61
N ALA A 227 -0.84 7.01 11.91
CA ALA A 227 -2.29 6.88 11.91
C ALA A 227 -2.83 5.72 11.03
N TRP A 228 -1.97 4.75 10.72
CA TRP A 228 -2.10 3.50 9.97
C TRP A 228 -3.50 3.08 9.45
N LEU A 229 -4.52 2.97 10.31
CA LEU A 229 -5.71 2.13 10.04
C LEU A 229 -6.91 2.82 9.36
N ASN A 230 -6.97 4.15 9.30
CA ASN A 230 -8.14 4.84 8.70
C ASN A 230 -7.91 5.32 7.25
N ILE A 231 -6.68 5.20 6.74
CA ILE A 231 -6.30 5.68 5.40
C ILE A 231 -6.61 4.66 4.30
N LEU A 232 -6.65 3.36 4.61
CA LEU A 232 -7.03 2.32 3.64
C LEU A 232 -8.49 2.48 3.15
N LEU A 233 -9.40 2.98 4.01
CA LEU A 233 -10.77 3.37 3.62
C LEU A 233 -10.83 4.68 2.82
N PHE A 234 -9.75 5.46 2.80
CA PHE A 234 -9.64 6.73 2.06
C PHE A 234 -9.18 6.51 0.61
N LEU A 235 -8.70 5.32 0.23
CA LEU A 235 -8.25 5.00 -1.13
C LEU A 235 -9.34 5.21 -2.21
N GLY A 236 -10.62 5.03 -1.87
CA GLY A 236 -11.74 5.37 -2.77
C GLY A 236 -11.90 6.88 -3.00
N PHE A 237 -11.48 7.72 -2.05
CA PHE A 237 -11.49 9.18 -2.13
C PHE A 237 -10.26 9.75 -2.88
N ILE A 238 -9.17 8.98 -2.96
CA ILE A 238 -7.91 9.39 -3.60
C ILE A 238 -8.10 9.65 -5.10
N ILE A 239 -9.01 8.96 -5.80
CA ILE A 239 -9.22 9.18 -7.24
C ILE A 239 -9.62 10.64 -7.52
N TRP A 240 -10.61 11.17 -6.79
CA TRP A 240 -11.10 12.54 -6.99
C TRP A 240 -10.06 13.59 -6.58
N ILE A 241 -9.39 13.39 -5.44
CA ILE A 241 -8.33 14.29 -4.96
C ILE A 241 -7.15 14.29 -5.94
N ARG A 242 -6.78 13.11 -6.45
CA ARG A 242 -5.69 12.97 -7.42
C ARG A 242 -6.02 13.59 -8.76
N VAL A 243 -7.25 13.45 -9.25
CA VAL A 243 -7.70 14.14 -10.47
C VAL A 243 -7.67 15.66 -10.24
N LEU A 244 -8.14 16.15 -9.10
CA LEU A 244 -8.10 17.56 -8.75
C LEU A 244 -6.66 18.10 -8.73
N ILE A 245 -5.74 17.41 -8.03
CA ILE A 245 -4.33 17.80 -7.94
C ILE A 245 -3.68 17.73 -9.33
N GLY A 246 -3.96 16.70 -10.12
CA GLY A 246 -3.47 16.56 -11.49
C GLY A 246 -3.90 17.72 -12.38
N LEU A 247 -5.16 18.16 -12.29
CA LEU A 247 -5.67 19.33 -13.00
C LEU A 247 -5.03 20.64 -12.53
N VAL A 248 -4.85 20.82 -11.21
CA VAL A 248 -4.16 21.98 -10.65
C VAL A 248 -2.69 22.01 -11.10
N ALA A 249 -2.02 20.85 -11.12
CA ALA A 249 -0.65 20.72 -11.57
C ALA A 249 -0.50 21.04 -13.06
N LEU A 250 -1.40 20.53 -13.91
CA LEU A 250 -1.48 20.90 -15.33
C LEU A 250 -1.68 22.40 -15.52
N GLY A 251 -2.66 22.97 -14.82
CA GLY A 251 -2.97 24.41 -14.90
C GLY A 251 -1.77 25.26 -14.47
N SER A 252 -1.15 24.90 -13.36
CA SER A 252 0.03 25.58 -12.81
C SER A 252 1.25 25.45 -13.73
N GLY A 253 1.47 24.26 -14.31
CA GLY A 253 2.56 24.00 -15.24
C GLY A 253 2.40 24.76 -16.56
N ILE A 254 1.20 24.79 -17.14
CA ILE A 254 0.88 25.57 -18.33
C ILE A 254 1.04 27.07 -18.05
N TYR A 255 0.58 27.53 -16.89
CA TYR A 255 0.77 28.92 -16.45
C TYR A 255 2.25 29.27 -16.34
N ASN A 256 3.07 28.45 -15.69
CA ASN A 256 4.51 28.65 -15.55
C ASN A 256 5.23 28.69 -16.91
N LEU A 257 4.85 27.81 -17.84
CA LEU A 257 5.43 27.79 -19.20
C LEU A 257 5.02 29.03 -20.02
N LYS A 258 3.77 29.48 -19.87
CA LYS A 258 3.28 30.73 -20.48
C LYS A 258 4.01 31.94 -19.91
N GLU A 259 4.27 31.96 -18.62
CA GLU A 259 5.01 33.03 -17.94
C GLU A 259 6.48 33.05 -18.39
N TYR A 260 7.12 31.88 -18.55
CA TYR A 260 8.46 31.77 -19.13
C TYR A 260 8.56 32.42 -20.53
N LYS A 261 7.54 32.21 -21.38
CA LYS A 261 7.49 32.76 -22.74
C LYS A 261 7.16 34.26 -22.76
N LYS A 262 6.27 34.73 -21.86
CA LYS A 262 5.74 36.10 -21.84
C LYS A 262 6.54 37.08 -20.99
N ASN A 263 7.36 36.58 -20.06
CA ASN A 263 8.09 37.38 -19.09
C ASN A 263 9.61 37.14 -19.16
N LYS A 264 10.24 37.67 -20.23
CA LYS A 264 11.66 37.46 -20.55
C LYS A 264 12.63 37.99 -19.47
N ASP A 265 12.19 38.95 -18.66
CA ASP A 265 13.02 39.64 -17.66
C ASP A 265 12.79 39.12 -16.22
N ALA A 266 11.95 38.09 -16.03
CA ALA A 266 11.53 37.60 -14.71
C ALA A 266 11.04 38.71 -13.74
N ALA A 267 10.57 39.82 -14.29
CA ALA A 267 10.12 40.98 -13.52
C ALA A 267 8.64 40.83 -13.18
N CYS A 268 8.26 41.07 -11.92
CA CYS A 268 6.87 41.18 -11.50
C CYS A 268 6.14 42.26 -12.32
N LYS A 269 5.43 41.86 -13.38
CA LYS A 269 4.66 42.76 -14.27
C LYS A 269 3.46 43.43 -13.61
N VAL A 270 3.10 43.02 -12.39
CA VAL A 270 1.79 43.32 -11.80
C VAL A 270 1.76 44.63 -10.99
N ILE A 271 2.88 45.33 -10.77
CA ILE A 271 2.85 46.53 -9.93
C ILE A 271 3.72 47.66 -10.51
N LYS A 272 3.06 48.77 -10.88
CA LYS A 272 3.72 50.06 -11.15
C LYS A 272 4.75 50.37 -10.04
N PRO A 273 5.96 50.84 -10.36
CA PRO A 273 7.07 50.97 -9.41
C PRO A 273 6.70 51.73 -8.12
N GLU A 274 5.87 52.76 -8.22
CA GLU A 274 5.37 53.55 -7.07
C GLU A 274 4.40 52.77 -6.16
N LYS A 275 3.45 52.01 -6.73
CA LYS A 275 2.56 51.13 -5.95
C LYS A 275 3.33 49.96 -5.36
N ARG A 276 4.38 49.47 -6.03
CA ARG A 276 5.23 48.36 -5.54
C ARG A 276 5.98 48.79 -4.30
N GLN A 277 6.60 49.97 -4.32
CA GLN A 277 7.28 50.54 -3.16
C GLN A 277 6.32 50.82 -2.00
N ARG A 278 5.12 51.36 -2.23
CA ARG A 278 4.13 51.58 -1.15
C ARG A 278 3.62 50.27 -0.55
N THR A 279 3.41 49.24 -1.35
CA THR A 279 2.95 47.92 -0.87
C THR A 279 4.08 47.19 -0.17
N PHE A 280 5.31 47.24 -0.69
CA PHE A 280 6.50 46.71 -0.02
C PHE A 280 6.81 47.48 1.27
N ALA A 281 6.63 48.81 1.31
CA ALA A 281 6.82 49.61 2.51
C ALA A 281 5.75 49.32 3.57
N LYS A 282 4.48 49.15 3.17
CA LYS A 282 3.41 48.69 4.07
C LYS A 282 3.68 47.25 4.55
N LEU A 283 4.07 46.34 3.66
CA LEU A 283 4.48 44.99 4.04
C LEU A 283 5.64 45.04 5.03
N LYS A 284 6.69 45.83 4.76
CA LYS A 284 7.89 46.00 5.60
C LYS A 284 7.58 46.63 6.96
N ALA A 285 6.71 47.65 7.00
CA ALA A 285 6.25 48.32 8.22
C ALA A 285 5.41 47.41 9.12
N ILE A 286 4.56 46.56 8.53
CA ILE A 286 3.80 45.57 9.32
C ILE A 286 4.78 44.48 9.83
N THR A 287 5.98 44.30 9.24
CA THR A 287 6.92 43.17 9.54
C THR A 287 7.86 43.39 10.73
N GLN A 288 7.81 44.53 11.40
CA GLN A 288 8.63 44.76 12.59
C GLN A 288 7.90 44.27 13.87
N ASN A 289 8.48 43.20 14.42
CA ASN A 289 8.30 42.58 15.74
C ASN A 289 7.03 41.78 16.07
N LYS A 290 5.85 42.06 15.51
CA LYS A 290 4.65 41.20 15.70
C LYS A 290 4.44 40.10 14.63
N LYS A 291 5.30 40.05 13.59
CA LYS A 291 5.14 39.15 12.41
C LYS A 291 5.94 37.85 12.41
N PHE A 292 6.88 37.65 13.33
CA PHE A 292 7.67 36.42 13.32
C PHE A 292 6.79 35.19 13.60
N ILE A 293 5.88 35.28 14.58
CA ILE A 293 4.92 34.21 14.89
C ILE A 293 3.94 33.97 13.74
N ILE A 294 3.46 35.03 13.08
CA ILE A 294 2.58 34.91 11.91
C ILE A 294 3.30 34.21 10.75
N ALA A 295 4.57 34.56 10.52
CA ALA A 295 5.40 33.89 9.51
C ALA A 295 5.66 32.42 9.86
N LEU A 296 5.94 32.13 11.14
CA LEU A 296 6.12 30.77 11.64
C LEU A 296 4.85 29.94 11.44
N PHE A 297 3.69 30.46 11.83
CA PHE A 297 2.40 29.80 11.61
C PHE A 297 2.11 29.59 10.11
N GLY A 298 2.37 30.61 9.28
CA GLY A 298 2.20 30.51 7.83
C GLY A 298 3.09 29.43 7.20
N ILE A 299 4.31 29.26 7.71
CA ILE A 299 5.23 28.21 7.24
C ILE A 299 4.78 26.82 7.71
N ILE A 300 4.31 26.68 8.96
CA ILE A 300 3.77 25.41 9.45
C ILE A 300 2.53 25.02 8.63
N LEU A 301 1.63 25.96 8.37
CA LEU A 301 0.45 25.73 7.53
C LEU A 301 0.84 25.34 6.10
N LEU A 302 1.86 26.01 5.54
CA LEU A 302 2.41 25.66 4.24
C LEU A 302 2.98 24.24 4.25
N ALA A 303 3.73 23.84 5.28
CA ALA A 303 4.27 22.49 5.43
C ALA A 303 3.15 21.45 5.44
N VAL A 304 2.08 21.66 6.22
CA VAL A 304 0.91 20.76 6.25
C VAL A 304 0.28 20.63 4.85
N ALA A 305 0.04 21.74 4.16
CA ALA A 305 -0.58 21.72 2.83
C ALA A 305 0.28 20.97 1.81
N VAL A 306 1.61 21.13 1.89
CA VAL A 306 2.57 20.49 0.99
C VAL A 306 2.64 18.99 1.25
N ASN A 307 2.73 18.59 2.52
CA ASN A 307 2.78 17.17 2.89
C ASN A 307 1.48 16.43 2.49
N LEU A 308 0.33 17.12 2.48
CA LEU A 308 -0.91 16.54 1.97
C LEU A 308 -0.86 16.26 0.46
N VAL A 309 -0.26 17.17 -0.31
CA VAL A 309 -0.08 16.99 -1.77
C VAL A 309 0.96 15.91 -2.03
N GLU A 310 2.05 15.92 -1.28
CA GLU A 310 3.13 14.94 -1.34
C GLU A 310 2.66 13.52 -1.04
N LEU A 311 1.85 13.35 0.02
CA LEU A 311 1.23 12.08 0.35
C LEU A 311 0.45 11.51 -0.84
N VAL A 312 -0.15 12.35 -1.69
CA VAL A 312 -0.83 11.88 -2.91
C VAL A 312 0.15 11.61 -4.06
N CYS A 313 1.25 12.36 -4.15
CA CYS A 313 2.31 12.16 -5.16
C CYS A 313 3.09 10.85 -4.92
N SER A 314 3.31 10.44 -3.67
CA SER A 314 4.18 9.31 -3.30
C SER A 314 3.52 8.28 -2.35
N ALA A 315 2.19 8.28 -2.25
CA ALA A 315 1.39 7.43 -1.34
C ALA A 315 1.81 5.96 -1.29
N GLY A 316 2.28 5.41 -2.42
CA GLY A 316 2.68 4.01 -2.54
C GLY A 316 3.86 3.65 -1.64
N PHE A 317 4.85 4.52 -1.49
CA PHE A 317 6.05 4.21 -0.69
C PHE A 317 5.73 4.04 0.80
N PRO A 318 5.04 4.99 1.47
CA PRO A 318 4.57 4.77 2.83
C PRO A 318 3.70 3.54 2.94
N ALA A 319 2.67 3.39 2.09
CA ALA A 319 1.71 2.29 2.21
C ALA A 319 2.38 0.90 2.16
N VAL A 320 3.29 0.70 1.20
CA VAL A 320 4.05 -0.56 1.07
C VAL A 320 4.99 -0.75 2.24
N TYR A 321 5.77 0.28 2.60
CA TYR A 321 6.75 0.18 3.68
C TYR A 321 6.10 -0.13 5.02
N THR A 322 5.06 0.61 5.34
CA THR A 322 4.39 0.44 6.61
C THR A 322 3.70 -0.95 6.61
N HIS A 323 3.23 -1.47 5.47
CA HIS A 323 2.66 -2.83 5.38
C HIS A 323 3.71 -3.89 5.71
N ILE A 324 4.92 -3.73 5.17
CA ILE A 324 6.07 -4.56 5.50
C ILE A 324 6.39 -4.51 7.00
N LEU A 325 6.31 -3.32 7.64
CA LEU A 325 6.49 -3.19 9.09
C LEU A 325 5.42 -3.95 9.89
N THR A 326 4.16 -3.93 9.44
CA THR A 326 3.09 -4.68 10.11
C THR A 326 3.26 -6.20 9.98
N LEU A 327 3.73 -6.67 8.81
CA LEU A 327 4.01 -8.10 8.59
C LEU A 327 5.24 -8.58 9.38
N SER A 328 6.16 -7.67 9.69
CA SER A 328 7.40 -7.96 10.42
C SER A 328 7.20 -8.19 11.93
N ASP A 329 5.98 -8.05 12.45
CA ASP A 329 5.60 -8.40 13.84
C ASP A 329 6.51 -7.76 14.89
N LEU A 330 6.74 -6.47 14.69
CA LEU A 330 7.64 -5.68 15.49
C LEU A 330 6.95 -5.25 16.79
N SER A 331 7.74 -5.12 17.86
CA SER A 331 7.28 -4.39 19.05
C SER A 331 6.78 -2.99 18.68
N PRO A 332 5.81 -2.40 19.41
CA PRO A 332 5.31 -1.06 19.10
C PRO A 332 6.42 0.00 19.04
N LEU A 333 7.43 -0.10 19.92
CA LEU A 333 8.55 0.83 19.94
C LEU A 333 9.41 0.71 18.68
N SER A 334 9.78 -0.51 18.29
CA SER A 334 10.57 -0.75 17.08
C SER A 334 9.81 -0.32 15.82
N TYR A 335 8.51 -0.57 15.76
CA TYR A 335 7.65 -0.09 14.67
C TYR A 335 7.74 1.44 14.48
N TYR A 336 7.54 2.22 15.55
CA TYR A 336 7.62 3.68 15.47
C TYR A 336 9.05 4.19 15.23
N LEU A 337 10.08 3.50 15.72
CA LEU A 337 11.48 3.83 15.42
C LEU A 337 11.81 3.64 13.93
N TYR A 338 11.26 2.60 13.30
CA TYR A 338 11.41 2.36 11.86
C TYR A 338 10.66 3.40 11.03
N ILE A 339 9.47 3.85 11.45
CA ILE A 339 8.78 5.00 10.82
C ILE A 339 9.60 6.27 11.00
N PHE A 340 10.16 6.50 12.19
CA PHE A 340 11.01 7.66 12.44
C PHE A 340 12.27 7.63 11.55
N LEU A 341 12.92 6.47 11.42
CA LEU A 341 14.09 6.30 10.55
C LEU A 341 13.73 6.56 9.09
N TYR A 342 12.60 6.03 8.62
CA TYR A 342 12.07 6.32 7.28
C TYR A 342 12.00 7.83 7.05
N ILE A 343 11.35 8.54 7.97
CA ILE A 343 11.10 9.98 7.84
C ILE A 343 12.38 10.78 7.95
N PHE A 344 13.31 10.34 8.78
CA PHE A 344 14.62 10.96 8.88
C PHE A 344 15.37 10.90 7.54
N ILE A 345 15.35 9.74 6.87
CA ILE A 345 15.98 9.58 5.55
C ILE A 345 15.21 10.35 4.48
N PHE A 346 13.88 10.30 4.52
CA PHE A 346 12.99 11.06 3.64
C PHE A 346 13.22 12.58 3.72
N MET A 347 13.42 13.15 4.91
CA MET A 347 13.68 14.58 5.07
C MET A 347 15.14 14.97 4.82
N LEU A 348 16.04 14.01 4.59
CA LEU A 348 17.48 14.25 4.55
C LEU A 348 17.89 15.07 3.33
N ASP A 349 17.31 14.82 2.16
CA ASP A 349 17.58 15.58 0.94
C ASP A 349 17.05 17.03 1.05
N ASP A 350 15.87 17.22 1.64
CA ASP A 350 15.31 18.53 1.98
C ASP A 350 16.23 19.33 2.91
N MET A 351 16.75 18.68 3.95
CA MET A 351 17.75 19.28 4.85
C MET A 351 19.04 19.66 4.10
N LEU A 352 19.55 18.78 3.23
CA LEU A 352 20.74 19.04 2.44
C LEU A 352 20.54 20.23 1.48
N VAL A 353 19.46 20.23 0.71
CA VAL A 353 19.14 21.30 -0.24
C VAL A 353 18.94 22.63 0.50
N PHE A 354 18.24 22.62 1.63
CA PHE A 354 18.07 23.81 2.46
C PHE A 354 19.40 24.34 2.98
N VAL A 355 20.27 23.49 3.56
CA VAL A 355 21.58 23.90 4.09
C VAL A 355 22.48 24.44 2.96
N ILE A 356 22.55 23.75 1.83
CA ILE A 356 23.33 24.18 0.67
C ILE A 356 22.83 25.53 0.17
N ALA A 357 21.51 25.71 0.05
CA ALA A 357 20.91 26.97 -0.37
C ALA A 357 21.23 28.12 0.60
N MET A 358 21.09 27.89 1.90
CA MET A 358 21.31 28.90 2.94
C MET A 358 22.77 29.36 3.04
N ILE A 359 23.72 28.48 2.71
CA ILE A 359 25.16 28.79 2.68
C ILE A 359 25.57 29.38 1.32
N THR A 360 25.19 28.73 0.21
CA THR A 360 25.73 28.97 -1.15
C THR A 360 25.02 30.10 -1.89
N LEU A 361 23.68 30.19 -1.83
CA LEU A 361 22.91 31.19 -2.59
C LEU A 361 23.06 32.61 -2.04
N ARG A 362 23.81 32.76 -0.96
CA ARG A 362 24.30 34.04 -0.46
C ARG A 362 25.43 34.65 -1.28
N ALA A 363 26.23 33.82 -1.94
CA ALA A 363 27.47 34.24 -2.60
C ALA A 363 27.25 34.75 -4.03
N THR A 364 26.10 34.45 -4.65
CA THR A 364 25.91 34.62 -6.10
C THR A 364 24.81 35.61 -6.51
N GLY A 365 24.01 36.14 -5.57
CA GLY A 365 23.04 37.20 -5.87
C GLY A 365 22.07 36.87 -7.02
N ILE A 366 21.66 35.61 -7.13
CA ILE A 366 20.96 35.09 -8.31
C ILE A 366 19.48 35.53 -8.26
N THR A 367 19.13 36.56 -9.04
CA THR A 367 17.87 37.30 -8.86
C THR A 367 16.90 37.30 -10.05
N ALA A 368 17.23 36.68 -11.20
CA ALA A 368 16.28 36.63 -12.33
C ALA A 368 16.43 35.41 -13.26
N LYS A 369 17.66 35.02 -13.60
CA LYS A 369 17.93 33.97 -14.60
C LYS A 369 17.50 32.57 -14.13
N TYR A 370 17.67 32.28 -12.84
CA TYR A 370 17.31 31.01 -12.21
C TYR A 370 15.82 30.90 -11.95
N THR A 371 15.16 32.00 -11.53
CA THR A 371 13.70 32.07 -11.42
C THR A 371 13.03 31.81 -12.77
N ARG A 372 13.60 32.36 -13.85
CA ARG A 372 13.13 32.09 -15.21
C ARG A 372 13.34 30.61 -15.60
N PHE A 373 14.49 30.03 -15.31
CA PHE A 373 14.76 28.61 -15.58
C PHE A 373 13.86 27.69 -14.74
N SER A 374 13.53 28.08 -13.52
CA SER A 374 12.59 27.41 -12.63
C SER A 374 11.16 27.40 -13.20
N TYR A 375 10.69 28.49 -13.81
CA TYR A 375 9.39 28.47 -14.50
C TYR A 375 9.35 27.51 -15.69
N LEU A 376 10.47 27.36 -16.41
CA LEU A 376 10.55 26.44 -17.55
C LEU A 376 10.60 24.98 -17.08
N ILE A 377 11.59 24.62 -16.26
CA ILE A 377 11.79 23.23 -15.81
C ILE A 377 10.62 22.81 -14.91
N GLY A 378 10.22 23.65 -13.95
CA GLY A 378 9.10 23.37 -13.06
C GLY A 378 7.78 23.31 -13.82
N GLY A 379 7.58 24.16 -14.83
CA GLY A 379 6.41 24.10 -15.71
C GLY A 379 6.31 22.78 -16.48
N ILE A 380 7.41 22.35 -17.12
CA ILE A 380 7.48 21.08 -17.85
C ILE A 380 7.24 19.90 -16.90
N LEU A 381 7.94 19.88 -15.75
CA LEU A 381 7.83 18.78 -14.79
C LEU A 381 6.42 18.68 -14.21
N MET A 382 5.80 19.80 -13.83
CA MET A 382 4.42 19.82 -13.33
C MET A 382 3.40 19.35 -14.37
N ILE A 383 3.62 19.65 -15.66
CA ILE A 383 2.78 19.13 -16.74
C ILE A 383 2.95 17.61 -16.86
N VAL A 384 4.19 17.13 -16.88
CA VAL A 384 4.47 15.69 -17.00
C VAL A 384 3.86 14.92 -15.81
N LEU A 385 4.07 15.41 -14.59
CA LEU A 385 3.48 14.81 -13.39
C LEU A 385 1.96 14.89 -13.39
N GLY A 386 1.38 16.03 -13.77
CA GLY A 386 -0.07 16.19 -13.90
C GLY A 386 -0.68 15.22 -14.93
N LEU A 387 -0.03 15.03 -16.08
CA LEU A 387 -0.44 14.05 -17.09
C LEU A 387 -0.33 12.62 -16.59
N LEU A 388 0.77 12.25 -15.92
CA LEU A 388 0.94 10.91 -15.33
C LEU A 388 -0.12 10.65 -14.24
N LEU A 389 -0.42 11.66 -13.40
CA LEU A 389 -1.48 11.60 -12.40
C LEU A 389 -2.89 11.48 -12.99
N LEU A 390 -3.12 11.82 -14.26
CA LEU A 390 -4.44 11.69 -14.89
C LEU A 390 -4.55 10.45 -15.80
N LEU A 391 -3.49 10.11 -16.52
CA LEU A 391 -3.52 9.10 -17.59
C LEU A 391 -2.96 7.74 -17.17
N LYS A 392 -1.91 7.70 -16.34
CA LYS A 392 -1.26 6.45 -15.90
C LYS A 392 -0.83 6.48 -14.42
N PRO A 393 -1.79 6.27 -13.50
CA PRO A 393 -1.54 6.15 -12.06
C PRO A 393 -0.41 5.23 -11.63
N GLY A 394 -0.40 4.01 -12.17
CA GLY A 394 0.47 2.95 -11.69
C GLY A 394 1.95 3.20 -11.98
N TRP A 395 2.28 4.22 -12.79
CA TRP A 395 3.67 4.60 -13.03
C TRP A 395 4.24 5.50 -11.92
N LEU A 396 3.36 6.15 -11.13
CA LEU A 396 3.75 7.00 -10.00
C LEU A 396 3.53 6.30 -8.67
N MET A 397 2.45 5.53 -8.57
CA MET A 397 2.17 4.68 -7.42
C MET A 397 2.67 3.30 -7.78
N PHE A 398 3.94 2.98 -7.44
CA PHE A 398 4.47 1.64 -7.55
C PHE A 398 3.54 0.68 -6.80
N GLY A 399 2.72 -0.05 -7.55
CA GLY A 399 1.68 -0.95 -7.09
C GLY A 399 1.40 -1.97 -8.16
#